data_AF-A0A4Q7P7B5-F1
#
_entry.id   AF-A0A4Q7P7B5-F1
#
_cell.length_a   1.000
_cell.length_b   1.000
_cell.length_c   1.000
_cell.angle_alpha   90.00
_cell.angle_beta   90.00
_cell.angle_gamma   90.00
#
_symmetry.space_group_name_H-M   'P 1'
#
loop_
_entity.id
_entity.type
_entity.pdbx_description
1 polymer ?
#
loop_
_entity_poly.entity_id
_entity_poly.type
_entity_poly.pdbx_seq_one_letter_code
_entity_poly.pdbx_strand_id
1 'polypeptide(L)'
;MRTKIFGILFIFFLLVSCKKEESSNGLIGNWYGFDPDSLYYELYISDTLIILNHENMGLVEYTYERDGQRLITTTPLFFERVWNLETLNDSIFIIRDTLETHLYRRLDISPGFFESMNDSAGYYSFKEGFMERIQRKRQ
;
A
#
# COMPACT_ATOMS: atom_id res chain seq x y z
N MET A 1 -37.46 -44.60 27.73
CA MET A 1 -36.29 -44.49 26.83
C MET A 1 -36.41 -43.22 25.99
N ARG A 2 -36.03 -42.09 26.55
CA ARG A 2 -36.02 -40.76 25.93
C ARG A 2 -35.00 -40.00 26.75
N THR A 3 -33.95 -39.46 26.12
CA THR A 3 -32.98 -38.45 26.63
C THR A 3 -31.50 -38.73 26.30
N LYS A 4 -31.13 -39.17 25.08
CA LYS A 4 -29.69 -39.18 24.70
C LYS A 4 -29.40 -38.87 23.21
N ILE A 5 -30.19 -38.02 22.55
CA ILE A 5 -29.95 -37.65 21.13
C ILE A 5 -29.81 -36.13 20.92
N PHE A 6 -29.85 -35.32 21.99
CA PHE A 6 -29.69 -33.85 21.86
C PHE A 6 -28.25 -33.34 21.99
N GLY A 7 -27.27 -34.19 22.33
CA GLY A 7 -25.89 -33.77 22.59
C GLY A 7 -24.97 -33.66 21.36
N ILE A 8 -25.38 -34.19 20.21
CA ILE A 8 -24.48 -34.33 19.04
C ILE A 8 -24.70 -33.20 18.01
N LEU A 9 -25.87 -32.53 18.02
CA LEU A 9 -26.16 -31.47 17.05
C LEU A 9 -25.56 -30.09 17.39
N PHE A 10 -25.06 -29.89 18.62
CA PHE A 10 -24.53 -28.60 19.06
C PHE A 10 -23.05 -28.38 18.71
N ILE A 11 -22.34 -29.44 18.31
CA ILE A 11 -20.88 -29.38 18.03
C ILE A 11 -20.59 -28.96 16.58
N PHE A 12 -21.57 -29.04 15.67
CA PHE A 12 -21.35 -28.70 14.25
C PHE A 12 -21.49 -27.21 13.92
N PHE A 13 -21.96 -26.38 14.86
CA PHE A 13 -22.14 -24.94 14.63
C PHE A 13 -20.92 -24.06 14.95
N LEU A 14 -19.86 -24.61 15.55
CA LEU A 14 -18.65 -23.85 15.92
C LEU A 14 -17.54 -23.87 14.85
N LEU A 15 -17.74 -24.56 13.73
CA LEU A 15 -16.75 -24.62 12.64
C LEU A 15 -17.09 -23.72 11.45
N VAL A 16 -18.14 -22.90 11.53
CA VAL A 16 -18.27 -21.72 10.67
C VAL A 16 -17.34 -20.64 11.21
N SER A 17 -16.05 -20.95 11.20
CA SER A 17 -15.01 -19.94 11.24
C SER A 17 -15.20 -19.16 9.95
N CYS A 18 -15.86 -18.00 10.05
CA CYS A 18 -15.71 -16.93 9.07
C CYS A 18 -14.21 -16.69 8.95
N LYS A 19 -13.56 -17.32 7.96
CA LYS A 19 -12.39 -16.72 7.36
C LYS A 19 -12.90 -15.39 6.85
N LYS A 20 -12.67 -14.34 7.64
CA LYS A 20 -12.65 -12.99 7.11
C LYS A 20 -11.53 -13.06 6.07
N GLU A 21 -11.91 -13.28 4.82
CA GLU A 21 -11.03 -13.06 3.70
C GLU A 21 -10.81 -11.54 3.71
N GLU A 22 -9.89 -11.09 4.57
CA GLU A 22 -9.23 -9.83 4.37
C GLU A 22 -8.56 -10.00 3.02
N SER A 23 -9.22 -9.49 1.98
CA SER A 23 -8.54 -9.18 0.73
C SER A 23 -7.47 -8.18 1.12
N SER A 24 -6.29 -8.67 1.52
CA SER A 24 -5.17 -7.82 1.85
C SER A 24 -4.93 -6.98 0.61
N ASN A 25 -5.19 -5.67 0.69
CA ASN A 25 -5.00 -4.81 -0.45
C ASN A 25 -3.50 -4.84 -0.77
N GLY A 26 -3.13 -5.59 -1.82
CA GLY A 26 -1.72 -5.82 -2.17
C GLY A 26 -0.94 -4.55 -2.49
N LEU A 27 -1.62 -3.41 -2.66
CA LEU A 27 -0.99 -2.09 -2.79
C LEU A 27 -0.40 -1.59 -1.47
N ILE A 28 -0.88 -2.04 -0.31
CA ILE A 28 -0.39 -1.56 1.00
C ILE A 28 1.10 -1.88 1.14
N GLY A 29 1.88 -0.86 1.49
CA GLY A 29 3.30 -0.95 1.76
C GLY A 29 4.11 0.19 1.15
N ASN A 30 5.43 0.00 1.14
CA ASN A 30 6.38 0.97 0.64
C ASN A 30 6.84 0.54 -0.76
N TRP A 31 6.90 1.50 -1.68
CA TRP A 31 7.21 1.28 -3.08
C TRP A 31 8.13 2.37 -3.59
N TYR A 32 8.80 2.10 -4.69
CA TYR A 32 9.56 3.11 -5.41
C TYR A 32 9.42 2.95 -6.92
N GLY A 33 9.55 4.06 -7.62
CA GLY A 33 9.47 4.15 -9.07
C GLY A 33 10.52 5.11 -9.62
N PHE A 34 10.54 5.19 -10.95
CA PHE A 34 11.31 6.18 -11.68
C PHE A 34 10.45 6.79 -12.77
N ASP A 35 10.58 8.09 -12.96
CA ASP A 35 9.94 8.78 -14.07
C ASP A 35 10.76 8.55 -15.36
N PRO A 36 10.19 8.86 -16.54
CA PRO A 36 10.88 8.69 -17.81
C PRO A 36 12.23 9.41 -17.89
N ASP A 37 12.40 10.50 -17.14
CA ASP A 37 13.64 11.27 -17.01
C ASP A 37 14.58 10.75 -15.91
N SER A 38 14.33 9.55 -15.39
CA SER A 38 15.08 8.87 -14.32
C SER A 38 14.96 9.52 -12.94
N LEU A 39 14.00 10.42 -12.73
CA LEU A 39 13.74 10.95 -11.39
C LEU A 39 13.15 9.87 -10.49
N TYR A 40 13.72 9.74 -9.29
CA TYR A 40 13.31 8.76 -8.29
C TYR A 40 12.16 9.28 -7.44
N TYR A 41 11.22 8.38 -7.11
CA TYR A 41 10.20 8.66 -6.11
C TYR A 41 9.85 7.42 -5.30
N GLU A 42 9.43 7.66 -4.07
CA GLU A 42 8.89 6.64 -3.14
C GLU A 42 7.38 6.86 -2.98
N LEU A 43 6.62 5.77 -2.91
CA LEU A 43 5.22 5.78 -2.49
C LEU A 43 5.07 4.98 -1.20
N TYR A 44 4.42 5.57 -0.22
CA TYR A 44 4.00 4.87 0.98
C TYR A 44 2.49 4.77 0.96
N ILE A 45 1.97 3.55 0.95
CA ILE A 45 0.54 3.27 0.78
C ILE A 45 0.00 2.58 2.03
N SER A 46 -1.00 3.18 2.67
CA SER A 46 -1.83 2.56 3.71
C SER A 46 -3.21 2.20 3.15
N ASP A 47 -4.18 1.89 4.00
CA ASP A 47 -5.52 1.48 3.58
C ASP A 47 -6.23 2.52 2.70
N THR A 48 -6.04 3.82 2.97
CA THR A 48 -6.77 4.90 2.30
C THR A 48 -5.88 6.05 1.83
N LEU A 49 -4.60 6.05 2.19
CA LEU A 49 -3.70 7.17 1.99
C LEU A 49 -2.44 6.73 1.23
N ILE A 50 -2.05 7.54 0.28
CA ILE A 50 -0.78 7.44 -0.46
C ILE A 50 0.02 8.70 -0.13
N ILE A 51 1.27 8.50 0.31
CA ILE A 51 2.26 9.56 0.42
C ILE A 51 3.28 9.35 -0.69
N LEU A 52 3.31 10.29 -1.63
CA LEU A 52 4.35 10.39 -2.65
C LEU A 52 5.48 11.25 -2.12
N ASN A 53 6.69 10.72 -2.15
CA ASN A 53 7.90 11.51 -2.01
C ASN A 53 8.58 11.63 -3.37
N HIS A 54 8.50 12.80 -3.98
CA HIS A 54 9.11 13.09 -5.28
C HIS A 54 10.20 14.15 -5.13
N GLU A 55 11.35 13.97 -5.80
CA GLU A 55 12.51 14.84 -5.59
C GLU A 55 12.22 16.34 -5.80
N ASN A 56 11.45 16.68 -6.83
CA ASN A 56 11.15 18.08 -7.18
C ASN A 56 9.93 18.66 -6.47
N MET A 57 8.99 17.81 -6.02
CA MET A 57 7.71 18.27 -5.45
C MET A 57 7.68 18.15 -3.92
N GLY A 58 8.59 17.36 -3.34
CA GLY A 58 8.56 16.98 -1.93
C GLY A 58 7.47 15.94 -1.66
N LEU A 59 6.90 16.03 -0.45
CA LEU A 59 5.84 15.13 0.00
C LEU A 59 4.48 15.60 -0.52
N VAL A 60 3.75 14.70 -1.17
CA VAL A 60 2.40 14.93 -1.67
C VAL A 60 1.48 13.82 -1.18
N GLU A 61 0.33 14.20 -0.65
CA GLU A 61 -0.66 13.28 -0.11
C GLU A 61 -1.79 13.06 -1.11
N TYR A 62 -2.27 11.83 -1.21
CA TYR A 62 -3.45 11.47 -1.98
C TYR A 62 -4.31 10.50 -1.19
N THR A 63 -5.62 10.68 -1.19
CA THR A 63 -6.51 9.57 -0.85
C THR A 63 -6.68 8.68 -2.07
N TYR A 64 -7.10 7.45 -1.87
CA TYR A 64 -7.41 6.57 -3.00
C TYR A 64 -8.53 5.59 -2.72
N GLU A 65 -9.15 5.14 -3.80
CA GLU A 65 -10.11 4.05 -3.83
C GLU A 65 -9.69 3.03 -4.90
N ARG A 66 -9.96 1.75 -4.63
CA ARG A 66 -9.71 0.66 -5.58
C ARG A 66 -11.01 -0.06 -5.92
N ASP A 67 -11.36 -0.05 -7.20
CA ASP A 67 -12.46 -0.82 -7.78
C ASP A 67 -11.90 -1.83 -8.79
N GLY A 68 -11.57 -3.03 -8.30
CA GLY A 68 -10.98 -4.10 -9.09
C GLY A 68 -9.61 -3.73 -9.68
N GLN A 69 -9.59 -3.50 -11.00
CA GLN A 69 -8.42 -3.06 -11.79
C GLN A 69 -8.36 -1.54 -11.95
N ARG A 70 -9.25 -0.78 -11.30
CA ARG A 70 -9.21 0.67 -11.31
C ARG A 70 -8.70 1.18 -9.98
N LEU A 71 -7.77 2.13 -10.04
CA LEU A 71 -7.27 2.90 -8.90
C LEU A 71 -7.65 4.36 -9.13
N ILE A 72 -8.43 4.92 -8.22
CA ILE A 72 -8.85 6.33 -8.25
C ILE A 72 -8.04 7.05 -7.18
N THR A 73 -7.19 7.98 -7.58
CA THR A 73 -6.40 8.81 -6.66
C THR A 73 -6.97 10.21 -6.60
N THR A 74 -7.12 10.76 -5.39
CA THR A 74 -7.72 12.07 -5.16
C THR A 74 -6.78 12.96 -4.37
N THR A 75 -6.48 14.13 -4.94
CA THR A 75 -5.68 15.17 -4.27
C THR A 75 -6.47 15.86 -3.13
N PRO A 76 -5.80 16.58 -2.21
CA PRO A 76 -6.49 17.40 -1.20
C PRO A 76 -7.39 18.49 -1.79
N LEU A 77 -7.17 18.87 -3.05
CA LEU A 77 -7.99 19.82 -3.80
C LEU A 77 -9.14 19.13 -4.58
N PHE A 78 -9.42 17.86 -4.29
CA PHE A 78 -10.49 17.07 -4.89
C PHE A 78 -10.35 16.81 -6.40
N PHE A 79 -9.15 16.99 -6.98
CA PHE A 79 -8.88 16.48 -8.31
C PHE A 79 -8.65 14.98 -8.26
N GLU A 80 -9.43 14.27 -9.07
CA GLU A 80 -9.37 12.82 -9.22
C GLU A 80 -8.59 12.45 -10.48
N ARG A 81 -7.86 11.35 -10.39
CA ARG A 81 -7.23 10.68 -11.53
C ARG A 81 -7.52 9.20 -11.46
N VAL A 82 -7.89 8.63 -12.60
CA VAL A 82 -8.25 7.22 -12.72
C VAL A 82 -7.15 6.48 -13.45
N TRP A 83 -6.66 5.42 -12.82
CA TRP A 83 -5.61 4.56 -13.32
C TRP A 83 -6.11 3.15 -13.54
N ASN A 84 -5.63 2.50 -14.59
CA ASN A 84 -5.73 1.06 -14.78
C ASN A 84 -4.55 0.38 -14.08
N LEU A 85 -4.86 -0.50 -13.13
CA LEU A 85 -3.92 -1.36 -12.43
C LEU A 85 -3.68 -2.61 -13.28
N GLU A 86 -2.67 -2.57 -14.13
CA GLU A 86 -2.35 -3.64 -15.08
C GLU A 86 -1.70 -4.85 -14.40
N THR A 87 -0.90 -4.63 -13.35
CA THR A 87 -0.21 -5.68 -12.61
C THR A 87 -0.18 -5.33 -11.14
N LEU A 88 -0.39 -6.33 -10.28
CA LEU A 88 -0.18 -6.23 -8.84
C LEU A 88 0.25 -7.59 -8.28
N ASN A 89 1.42 -7.62 -7.66
CA ASN A 89 1.90 -8.72 -6.84
C ASN A 89 2.79 -8.19 -5.70
N ASP A 90 3.38 -9.07 -4.90
CA ASP A 90 4.15 -8.69 -3.70
C ASP A 90 5.42 -7.87 -4.00
N SER A 91 5.90 -7.90 -5.24
CA SER A 91 7.17 -7.28 -5.64
C SER A 91 7.02 -6.06 -6.55
N ILE A 92 5.94 -6.02 -7.35
CA ILE A 92 5.70 -4.96 -8.32
C ILE A 92 4.23 -4.63 -8.45
N PHE A 93 3.95 -3.39 -8.85
CA PHE A 93 2.68 -3.04 -9.45
C PHE A 93 2.87 -2.07 -10.61
N ILE A 94 1.95 -2.11 -11.57
CA ILE A 94 1.97 -1.26 -12.76
C ILE A 94 0.62 -0.55 -12.84
N ILE A 95 0.66 0.78 -12.89
CA ILE A 95 -0.53 1.60 -13.16
C ILE A 95 -0.34 2.38 -14.45
N ARG A 96 -1.45 2.60 -15.15
CA ARG A 96 -1.46 3.28 -16.44
C ARG A 96 -2.72 4.08 -16.64
N ASP A 97 -2.60 5.24 -17.26
CA ASP A 97 -3.74 5.95 -17.83
C ASP A 97 -3.52 6.25 -19.32
N THR A 98 -4.24 7.21 -19.88
CA THR A 98 -4.10 7.59 -21.29
C THR A 98 -2.82 8.36 -21.60
N LEU A 99 -2.13 8.89 -20.59
CA LEU A 99 -0.96 9.76 -20.73
C LEU A 99 0.33 9.03 -20.40
N GLU A 100 0.33 8.19 -19.36
CA GLU A 100 1.55 7.61 -18.83
C GLU A 100 1.37 6.23 -18.20
N THR A 101 2.50 5.57 -17.95
CA THR A 101 2.59 4.25 -17.31
C THR A 101 3.68 4.28 -16.27
N HIS A 102 3.35 3.88 -15.04
CA HIS A 102 4.29 3.82 -13.93
C HIS A 102 4.48 2.38 -13.47
N LEU A 103 5.75 1.98 -13.37
CA LEU A 103 6.17 0.72 -12.77
C LEU A 103 6.74 1.00 -11.39
N TYR A 104 6.14 0.37 -10.40
CA TYR A 104 6.58 0.41 -9.02
C TYR A 104 7.17 -0.91 -8.59
N ARG A 105 8.24 -0.84 -7.79
CA ARG A 105 8.88 -1.98 -7.14
C ARG A 105 8.77 -1.84 -5.63
N ARG A 106 8.63 -2.97 -4.95
CA ARG A 106 8.52 -3.02 -3.48
C ARG A 106 9.81 -2.45 -2.86
N LEU A 107 9.65 -1.56 -1.90
CA LEU A 107 10.72 -1.02 -1.08
C LEU A 107 10.73 -1.78 0.25
N ASP A 108 11.73 -2.66 0.42
CA ASP A 108 11.87 -3.45 1.63
C ASP A 108 12.62 -2.66 2.71
N ILE A 109 11.84 -1.99 3.56
CA ILE A 109 12.31 -1.18 4.68
C ILE A 109 11.53 -1.53 5.94
N SER A 110 12.22 -1.58 7.06
CA SER A 110 11.64 -1.84 8.37
C SER A 110 12.09 -0.76 9.37
N PRO A 111 11.17 -0.07 10.06
CA PRO A 111 9.71 -0.08 9.87
C PRO A 111 9.29 0.67 8.60
N GLY A 112 8.09 0.39 8.08
CA GLY A 112 7.49 1.19 7.00
C GLY A 112 7.09 2.60 7.46
N PHE A 113 6.72 3.48 6.53
CA PHE A 113 6.45 4.89 6.85
C PHE A 113 5.35 5.04 7.91
N PHE A 114 4.18 4.42 7.70
CA PHE A 114 3.04 4.58 8.60
C PHE A 114 3.24 3.89 9.95
N GLU A 115 3.94 2.76 9.97
CA GLU A 115 4.32 2.09 11.20
C GLU A 115 5.30 2.94 12.01
N SER A 116 6.27 3.55 11.33
CA SER A 116 7.30 4.38 11.96
C SER A 116 6.71 5.63 12.63
N MET A 117 5.66 6.23 12.07
CA MET A 117 5.07 7.46 12.61
C MET A 117 4.50 7.32 14.04
N ASN A 118 4.18 6.09 14.46
CA ASN A 118 3.64 5.82 15.79
C ASN A 118 4.72 5.50 16.85
N ASP A 119 5.97 5.28 16.43
CA ASP A 119 7.10 4.99 17.31
C ASP A 119 8.25 5.97 17.04
N SER A 120 8.63 6.76 18.05
CA SER A 120 9.69 7.74 17.90
C SER A 120 11.01 7.11 17.42
N ALA A 121 11.39 5.93 17.93
CA ALA A 121 12.63 5.27 17.53
C ALA A 121 12.55 4.75 16.08
N GLY A 122 11.43 4.13 15.72
CA GLY A 122 11.11 3.72 14.36
C GLY A 122 11.15 4.88 13.37
N TYR A 123 10.56 6.03 13.73
CA TYR A 123 10.57 7.24 12.89
C TYR A 123 12.00 7.76 12.63
N TYR A 124 12.84 7.84 13.65
CA TYR A 124 14.23 8.26 13.47
C TYR A 124 15.00 7.30 12.55
N SER A 125 14.84 6.00 12.76
CA SER A 125 15.48 4.96 11.94
C SER A 125 15.03 5.03 10.48
N PHE A 126 13.73 5.19 10.26
CA PHE A 126 13.15 5.39 8.93
C PHE A 126 13.74 6.64 8.27
N LYS A 127 13.77 7.77 8.99
CA LYS A 127 14.26 9.05 8.50
C LYS A 127 15.73 9.00 8.11
N GLU A 128 16.59 8.39 8.93
CA GLU A 128 18.00 8.21 8.61
C GLU A 128 18.18 7.38 7.33
N GLY A 129 17.55 6.20 7.27
CA GLY A 129 17.62 5.35 6.08
C GLY A 129 17.08 6.03 4.83
N PHE A 130 16.02 6.84 4.96
CA PHE A 130 15.50 7.66 3.86
C PHE A 130 16.53 8.68 3.38
N MET A 131 17.14 9.45 4.29
CA MET A 131 18.14 10.45 3.94
C MET A 131 19.37 9.82 3.26
N GLU A 132 19.82 8.66 3.72
CA GLU A 132 20.91 7.92 3.09
C GLU A 132 20.60 7.51 1.65
N ARG A 133 19.38 7.01 1.39
CA ARG A 133 18.95 6.62 0.03
C ARG A 133 18.92 7.82 -0.91
N ILE A 134 18.40 8.96 -0.45
CA ILE A 134 18.35 10.18 -1.27
C ILE A 134 19.76 10.73 -1.52
N GLN A 135 20.64 10.76 -0.52
CA GLN A 135 22.01 11.28 -0.68
C GLN A 135 22.86 10.44 -1.64
N ARG A 136 22.78 9.11 -1.58
CA ARG A 136 23.51 8.22 -2.52
C ARG A 136 23.11 8.42 -3.98
N LYS A 137 21.96 9.03 -4.27
CA LYS A 137 21.49 9.27 -5.64
C LYS A 137 21.96 10.60 -6.22
N ARG A 138 22.46 11.52 -5.39
CA ARG A 138 22.96 12.84 -5.81
C ARG A 138 24.47 12.87 -6.09
N GLN A 139 25.18 11.76 -5.85
CA GLN A 139 26.61 11.58 -6.13
C GLN A 139 26.79 10.75 -7.40
#